data_AF-A0A9E0X2U3-F1
#
_entry.id   AF-A0A9E0X2U3-F1
#
_cell.length_a   1.000
_cell.length_b   1.000
_cell.length_c   1.000
_cell.angle_alpha   90.00
_cell.angle_beta   90.00
_cell.angle_gamma   90.00
#
_symmetry.space_group_name_H-M   'P 1'
#
loop_
_entity.id
_entity.type
_entity.pdbx_description
1 polymer ?
#
loop_
_entity_poly.entity_id
_entity_poly.type
_entity_poly.pdbx_seq_one_letter_code
_entity_poly.pdbx_strand_id
1 'polypeptide(L)'
;MKIPLLLLSGWALMLPASAALPPQYQNAKDLDVMVGYLKAHEAVMATFTSIDLQHFVIHFGADCQIVFGRAYKPKPAGWVGPADPLEFKRSTCRVDADLGTG
;
A
#
# COMPACT_ATOMS: atom_id res chain seq x y z
N MET A 1 -59.32 13.05 18.80
CA MET A 1 -58.67 13.31 20.11
C MET A 1 -57.21 12.87 20.01
N LYS A 2 -56.28 13.68 20.52
CA LYS A 2 -54.84 13.75 20.18
C LYS A 2 -54.03 12.50 20.55
N ILE A 3 -53.23 11.98 19.60
CA ILE A 3 -52.18 10.98 19.84
C ILE A 3 -50.91 11.74 20.28
N PRO A 4 -50.26 11.38 21.40
CA PRO A 4 -49.07 12.07 21.86
C PRO A 4 -47.88 11.68 20.98
N LEU A 5 -47.26 12.69 20.38
CA LEU A 5 -46.01 12.62 19.65
C LEU A 5 -44.88 12.31 20.66
N LEU A 6 -44.65 11.03 20.93
CA LEU A 6 -43.51 10.58 21.73
C LEU A 6 -42.26 10.59 20.85
N LEU A 7 -41.41 11.58 21.17
CA LEU A 7 -39.99 11.73 20.90
C LEU A 7 -39.28 10.41 20.53
N LEU A 8 -39.15 10.15 19.23
CA LEU A 8 -38.13 9.26 18.69
C LEU A 8 -36.81 10.02 18.77
N SER A 9 -36.11 9.84 19.90
CA SER A 9 -34.75 10.32 20.11
C SER A 9 -33.86 9.83 18.97
N GLY A 10 -33.38 10.80 18.19
CA GLY A 10 -32.53 10.58 17.04
C GLY A 10 -31.26 9.82 17.43
N TRP A 11 -31.20 8.55 17.06
CA TRP A 11 -29.94 7.85 16.89
C TRP A 11 -29.31 8.40 15.61
N ALA A 12 -28.49 9.44 15.77
CA ALA A 12 -27.63 9.92 14.70
C ALA A 12 -26.73 8.76 14.28
N LEU A 13 -26.98 8.21 13.09
CA LEU A 13 -26.11 7.26 12.41
C LEU A 13 -24.76 7.95 12.16
N MET A 14 -23.83 7.79 13.11
CA MET A 14 -22.42 8.15 12.95
C MET A 14 -21.82 7.19 11.93
N LEU A 15 -21.93 7.54 10.65
CA LEU A 15 -21.22 6.85 9.58
C LEU A 15 -19.72 7.04 9.80
N PRO A 16 -18.90 5.96 9.79
CA PRO A 16 -17.47 6.08 9.98
C PRO A 16 -16.86 6.88 8.83
N ALA A 17 -16.34 8.06 9.14
CA ALA A 17 -15.54 8.84 8.21
C ALA A 17 -14.21 8.11 7.99
N SER A 18 -14.06 7.48 6.83
CA SER A 18 -12.80 6.83 6.44
C SER A 18 -11.83 7.90 5.99
N ALA A 19 -10.95 8.37 6.88
CA ALA A 19 -10.00 9.43 6.55
C ALA A 19 -8.84 8.89 5.68
N ALA A 20 -8.43 9.69 4.70
CA ALA A 20 -7.20 9.46 3.96
C ALA A 20 -6.03 9.56 4.94
N LEU A 21 -5.04 8.69 4.75
CA LEU A 21 -3.84 8.77 5.55
C LEU A 21 -3.01 9.98 5.06
N PRO A 22 -2.49 10.84 5.97
CA PRO A 22 -1.63 11.94 5.55
C PRO A 22 -0.40 11.43 4.79
N PRO A 23 0.13 12.21 3.81
CA PRO A 23 1.17 11.74 2.89
C PRO A 23 2.39 11.12 3.57
N GLN A 24 2.87 11.70 4.67
CA GLN A 24 4.05 11.20 5.39
C GLN A 24 3.86 9.78 5.94
N TYR A 25 2.66 9.44 6.40
CA TYR A 25 2.37 8.12 6.94
C TYR A 25 2.13 7.10 5.82
N GLN A 26 1.54 7.54 4.70
CA GLN A 26 1.39 6.67 3.53
C GLN A 26 2.75 6.34 2.92
N ASN A 27 3.60 7.35 2.73
CA ASN A 27 4.95 7.21 2.21
C ASN A 27 5.82 6.32 3.11
N ALA A 28 5.72 6.46 4.44
CA ALA A 28 6.44 5.59 5.37
C ALA A 28 6.04 4.12 5.20
N LYS A 29 4.73 3.83 5.12
CA LYS A 29 4.24 2.46 4.90
C LYS A 29 4.69 1.89 3.55
N ASP A 30 4.72 2.72 2.52
CA ASP A 30 5.15 2.31 1.18
C ASP A 30 6.64 2.02 1.14
N LEU A 31 7.45 2.87 1.79
CA LEU A 31 8.89 2.66 1.94
C LEU A 31 9.18 1.37 2.72
N ASP A 32 8.43 1.08 3.78
CA ASP A 32 8.58 -0.15 4.56
C ASP A 32 8.38 -1.41 3.69
N VAL A 33 7.41 -1.40 2.77
CA VAL A 33 7.20 -2.51 1.82
C VAL A 33 8.41 -2.68 0.90
N MET A 34 8.92 -1.59 0.35
CA MET A 34 10.06 -1.62 -0.58
C MET A 34 11.35 -2.09 0.15
N VAL A 35 11.60 -1.60 1.36
CA VAL A 35 12.71 -2.05 2.21
C VAL A 35 12.54 -3.51 2.62
N GLY A 36 11.31 -3.94 2.92
CA GLY A 36 11.00 -5.34 3.20
C GLY A 36 11.38 -6.26 2.04
N TYR A 37 11.09 -5.85 0.80
CA TYR A 37 11.50 -6.61 -0.39
C TYR A 37 13.02 -6.74 -0.49
N LEU A 38 13.77 -5.65 -0.28
CA LEU A 38 15.23 -5.69 -0.27
C LEU A 38 15.78 -6.69 0.75
N LYS A 39 15.26 -6.65 1.98
CA LYS A 39 15.69 -7.54 3.06
C LYS A 39 15.40 -9.02 2.77
N ALA A 40 14.38 -9.31 1.97
CA ALA A 40 14.01 -10.67 1.61
C ALA A 40 14.75 -11.24 0.40
N HIS A 41 15.47 -10.41 -0.38
CA HIS A 41 16.13 -10.83 -1.62
C HIS A 41 17.61 -10.44 -1.61
N GLU A 42 18.46 -11.33 -1.11
CA GLU A 42 19.90 -11.07 -0.93
C GLU A 42 20.60 -10.60 -2.21
N ALA A 43 20.28 -11.20 -3.37
CA ALA A 43 20.86 -10.80 -4.65
C ALA A 43 20.51 -9.36 -5.05
N VAL A 44 19.29 -8.92 -4.75
CA VAL A 44 18.86 -7.52 -5.00
C VAL A 44 19.55 -6.58 -4.03
N MET A 45 19.63 -6.96 -2.74
CA MET A 45 20.35 -6.17 -1.74
C MET A 45 21.84 -6.02 -2.06
N ALA A 46 22.49 -7.09 -2.53
CA ALA A 46 23.91 -7.10 -2.84
C ALA A 46 24.30 -6.10 -3.93
N THR A 47 23.36 -5.72 -4.80
CA THR A 47 23.56 -4.78 -5.91
C THR A 47 22.63 -3.58 -5.83
N PHE A 48 22.01 -3.34 -4.66
CA PHE A 48 21.08 -2.26 -4.43
C PHE A 48 21.73 -0.90 -4.69
N THR A 49 21.01 -0.02 -5.39
CA THR A 49 21.48 1.33 -5.70
C THR A 49 20.59 2.40 -5.08
N SER A 50 19.28 2.35 -5.32
CA SER A 50 18.36 3.38 -4.83
C SER A 50 16.91 2.91 -4.76
N ILE A 51 16.12 3.65 -3.96
CA ILE A 51 14.66 3.56 -3.91
C ILE A 51 14.10 4.87 -4.48
N ASP A 52 13.29 4.76 -5.53
CA ASP A 52 12.41 5.82 -6.00
C ASP A 52 11.00 5.59 -5.44
N LEU A 53 10.68 6.31 -4.36
CA LEU A 53 9.39 6.18 -3.69
C LEU A 53 8.25 6.84 -4.48
N GLN A 54 8.55 7.78 -5.37
CA GLN A 54 7.52 8.46 -6.17
C GLN A 54 6.99 7.54 -7.27
N HIS A 55 7.88 6.74 -7.88
CA HIS A 55 7.53 5.80 -8.94
C HIS A 55 7.39 4.35 -8.44
N PHE A 56 7.62 4.12 -7.14
CA PHE A 56 7.63 2.80 -6.50
C PHE A 56 8.59 1.82 -7.19
N VAL A 57 9.82 2.28 -7.44
CA VAL A 57 10.88 1.50 -8.10
C VAL A 57 12.08 1.32 -7.19
N ILE A 58 12.62 0.11 -7.15
CA ILE A 58 13.93 -0.18 -6.58
C ILE A 58 14.91 -0.38 -7.72
N HIS A 59 16.01 0.37 -7.73
CA HIS A 59 17.10 0.21 -8.68
C HIS A 59 18.20 -0.65 -8.08
N PHE A 60 18.68 -1.62 -8.86
CA PHE A 60 19.76 -2.52 -8.49
C PHE A 60 20.54 -2.99 -9.73
N GLY A 61 21.73 -3.53 -9.52
CA GLY A 61 22.58 -4.00 -10.62
C GLY A 61 22.95 -2.88 -11.60
N ALA A 62 23.32 -3.26 -12.83
CA ALA A 62 23.75 -2.29 -13.85
C ALA A 62 22.60 -1.40 -14.34
N ASP A 63 21.38 -1.94 -14.49
CA ASP A 63 20.18 -1.23 -14.96
C ASP A 63 18.86 -1.95 -14.56
N CYS A 64 18.91 -2.76 -13.50
CA CYS A 64 17.78 -3.58 -13.09
C CYS A 64 16.80 -2.82 -12.18
N GLN A 65 15.52 -3.16 -12.30
CA GLN A 65 14.44 -2.51 -11.58
C GLN A 65 13.49 -3.53 -10.99
N ILE A 66 13.08 -3.32 -9.74
CA ILE A 66 11.89 -3.92 -9.15
C ILE A 66 10.79 -2.86 -9.18
N VAL A 67 9.67 -3.17 -9.83
CA VAL A 67 8.54 -2.24 -9.95
C VAL A 67 7.42 -2.72 -9.06
N PHE A 68 6.96 -1.83 -8.19
CA PHE A 68 5.79 -2.03 -7.34
C PHE A 68 4.60 -1.26 -7.90
N GLY A 69 3.41 -1.63 -7.45
CA GLY A 69 2.20 -0.89 -7.73
C GLY A 69 1.15 -1.17 -6.69
N ARG A 70 0.09 -0.36 -6.68
CA ARG A 70 -1.02 -0.54 -5.76
C ARG A 70 -1.74 -1.86 -6.05
N ALA A 71 -2.01 -2.64 -5.02
CA ALA A 71 -2.89 -3.79 -5.11
C ALA A 71 -4.32 -3.29 -5.36
N TYR A 72 -4.89 -3.55 -6.53
CA TYR A 72 -6.24 -3.06 -6.83
C TYR A 72 -7.26 -3.69 -5.88
N LYS A 73 -8.03 -2.85 -5.21
CA LYS A 73 -9.19 -3.27 -4.40
C LYS A 73 -10.42 -2.44 -4.79
N PRO A 74 -11.57 -3.08 -5.09
CA PRO A 74 -12.81 -2.36 -5.33
C PRO A 74 -13.15 -1.48 -4.12
N LYS A 75 -13.49 -0.22 -4.39
CA LYS A 75 -13.85 0.77 -3.37
C LYS A 75 -15.25 1.31 -3.64
N PRO A 76 -16.07 1.55 -2.60
CA PRO A 76 -17.37 2.16 -2.79
C PRO A 76 -17.22 3.59 -3.36
N ALA A 77 -18.28 4.08 -4.01
CA ALA A 77 -18.32 5.45 -4.50
C ALA A 77 -18.12 6.44 -3.33
N GLY A 78 -17.26 7.43 -3.51
CA GLY A 78 -16.93 8.40 -2.46
C GLY A 78 -15.90 7.93 -1.43
N TRP A 79 -15.21 6.80 -1.67
CA TRP A 79 -14.12 6.37 -0.80
C TRP A 79 -12.98 7.40 -0.76
N VAL A 80 -12.64 7.84 0.46
CA VAL A 80 -11.52 8.75 0.73
C VAL A 80 -10.55 8.18 1.77
N GLY A 81 -10.53 6.86 1.96
CA GLY A 81 -9.59 6.21 2.89
C GLY A 81 -8.17 6.08 2.33
N PRO A 82 -7.27 5.37 3.04
CA PRO A 82 -5.87 5.21 2.66
C PRO A 82 -5.69 4.63 1.25
N ALA A 83 -4.52 4.89 0.66
CA ALA A 83 -4.13 4.22 -0.58
C ALA A 83 -3.99 2.72 -0.34
N ASP A 84 -4.21 1.93 -1.40
CA ASP A 84 -4.01 0.48 -1.30
C ASP A 84 -2.53 0.16 -1.03
N PRO A 85 -2.21 -0.97 -0.40
CA PRO A 85 -0.82 -1.36 -0.19
C PRO A 85 -0.08 -1.53 -1.53
N LEU A 86 1.23 -1.31 -1.49
CA LEU A 86 2.11 -1.70 -2.61
C LEU A 86 2.27 -3.22 -2.65
N GLU A 87 2.35 -3.74 -3.86
CA GLU A 87 2.71 -5.12 -4.15
C GLU A 87 3.72 -5.17 -5.31
N PHE A 88 4.55 -6.21 -5.31
CA PHE A 88 5.45 -6.48 -6.43
C PHE A 88 4.64 -6.69 -7.71
N LYS A 89 5.03 -6.02 -8.80
CA LYS A 89 4.40 -6.19 -10.11
C LYS A 89 5.31 -6.94 -11.07
N ARG A 90 6.58 -6.52 -11.16
CA ARG A 90 7.54 -7.11 -12.09
C ARG A 90 8.98 -6.74 -11.72
N SER A 91 9.92 -7.51 -12.27
CA SER A 91 11.33 -7.13 -12.36
C SER A 91 11.75 -7.03 -13.82
N THR A 92 12.70 -6.16 -14.14
CA THR A 92 13.34 -6.10 -15.47
C THR A 92 14.48 -7.10 -15.64
N CYS A 93 14.94 -7.70 -14.54
CA CYS A 93 16.01 -8.68 -14.52
C CYS A 93 15.56 -9.95 -13.81
N ARG A 94 16.37 -11.02 -13.92
CA ARG A 94 16.16 -12.20 -13.08
C ARG A 94 16.55 -11.84 -11.66
N VAL A 95 15.55 -11.80 -10.79
CA VAL A 95 15.74 -11.89 -9.35
C VAL A 95 15.79 -13.37 -9.09
N ASP A 96 16.92 -13.87 -8.60
CA ASP A 96 17.07 -15.30 -8.36
C ASP A 96 15.88 -15.79 -7.54
N ALA A 97 15.13 -16.72 -8.12
CA ALA A 97 14.04 -17.39 -7.44
C ALA A 97 14.71 -18.25 -6.37
N ASP A 98 14.67 -17.75 -5.14
CA ASP A 98 14.70 -18.49 -3.90
C ASP A 98 15.46 -19.83 -3.98
N LEU A 99 16.75 -19.80 -3.65
CA LEU A 99 17.43 -21.00 -3.20
C LEU A 99 16.90 -21.37 -1.81
N GLY A 100 15.73 -22.02 -1.80
CA GLY A 100 15.35 -22.99 -0.78
C GLY A 100 14.28 -22.55 0.21
N THR A 101 13.06 -23.04 0.01
CA THR A 101 12.40 -23.88 1.01
C THR A 101 11.65 -25.02 0.32
N GLY A 102 12.18 -26.24 0.52
CA GLY A 102 11.38 -27.46 0.54
C GLY A 102 10.83 -27.74 1.93
#